data_AF-A0A6V7JPE3-F1
#
_entry.id   AF-A0A6V7JPE3-F1
#
_cell.length_a   1.000
_cell.length_b   1.000
_cell.length_c   1.000
_cell.angle_alpha   90.00
_cell.angle_beta   90.00
_cell.angle_gamma   90.00
#
_symmetry.space_group_name_H-M   'P 1'
#
loop_
_entity.id
_entity.type
_entity.pdbx_description
1 polymer ?
#
loop_
_entity_poly.entity_id
_entity_poly.type
_entity_poly.pdbx_seq_one_letter_code
_entity_poly.pdbx_strand_id
1 'polypeptide(L)' 'AFVPQESATMHLPAKIGDYTDFYSSIHHATNVGIMFRGKENALMPN' A
#
# COMPACT_ATOMS: atom_id res chain seq x y z
N ALA A 1 -14.96 -26.99 15.46
CA ALA A 1 -15.45 -25.79 16.16
C ALA A 1 -15.55 -24.66 15.14
N PHE A 2 -16.76 -24.14 14.89
CA PHE A 2 -17.03 -23.03 13.97
C PHE A 2 -17.91 -21.98 14.66
N VAL A 3 -17.77 -20.72 14.26
CA VAL A 3 -18.58 -19.60 14.76
C VAL A 3 -19.07 -18.79 13.55
N PRO A 4 -20.36 -18.41 13.46
CA PRO A 4 -20.85 -17.51 12.43
C PRO A 4 -20.18 -16.13 12.53
N GLN A 5 -19.72 -15.58 11.41
CA GLN A 5 -19.05 -14.28 11.41
C GLN A 5 -19.96 -13.14 11.88
N GLU A 6 -21.27 -13.21 11.60
CA GLU A 6 -22.26 -12.22 12.08
C GLU A 6 -22.37 -12.16 13.61
N SER A 7 -21.89 -13.20 14.29
CA SER A 7 -21.90 -13.31 15.76
C SER A 7 -20.56 -12.95 16.39
N ALA A 8 -19.54 -12.58 15.61
CA ALA A 8 -18.21 -12.23 16.09
C ALA A 8 -17.94 -10.72 15.99
N THR A 9 -17.17 -10.19 16.93
CA THR A 9 -16.57 -8.86 16.81
C THR A 9 -15.11 -9.02 16.38
N MET A 10 -14.74 -8.41 15.26
CA MET A 10 -13.34 -8.42 14.81
C MET A 10 -12.54 -7.34 15.54
N HIS A 11 -11.27 -7.62 15.78
CA HIS A 11 -10.33 -6.69 16.41
C HIS A 11 -9.12 -6.46 15.50
N LEU A 12 -8.28 -5.49 15.88
CA LEU A 12 -6.96 -5.37 15.27
C LEU A 12 -6.17 -6.66 15.53
N PRO A 13 -5.56 -7.29 14.52
CA PRO A 13 -4.95 -8.61 14.66
C PRO A 13 -3.63 -8.59 15.46
N ALA A 14 -3.05 -7.41 15.69
CA ALA A 14 -1.83 -7.22 16.43
C ALA A 14 -1.76 -5.81 17.03
N LYS A 15 -0.93 -5.63 18.06
CA LYS A 15 -0.48 -4.31 18.51
C LYS A 15 0.67 -3.87 17.61
N ILE A 16 0.37 -3.03 16.63
CA ILE A 16 1.40 -2.50 15.71
C ILE A 16 2.31 -1.57 16.50
N GLY A 17 3.61 -1.88 16.56
CA GLY A 17 4.62 -0.99 17.14
C GLY A 17 4.86 0.19 16.20
N ASP A 18 5.43 -0.13 15.04
CA ASP A 18 5.67 0.81 13.94
C ASP A 18 5.10 0.28 12.63
N TYR A 19 4.74 1.20 11.74
CA TYR A 19 4.26 0.90 10.39
C TYR A 19 5.16 1.59 9.37
N THR A 20 5.63 0.84 8.38
CA THR A 20 6.39 1.35 7.25
C THR A 20 5.73 0.86 5.97
N ASP A 21 5.50 1.78 5.04
CA ASP A 21 4.99 1.48 3.71
C ASP A 21 6.02 1.86 2.66
N PHE A 22 6.23 0.98 1.68
CA PHE A 22 7.24 1.17 0.65
C PHE A 22 6.62 1.57 -0.67
N TYR A 23 7.39 2.31 -1.47
CA TYR A 23 6.99 2.76 -2.80
C TYR A 23 7.53 1.86 -3.93
N SER A 24 7.43 0.54 -3.76
CA SER A 24 8.22 -0.44 -4.56
C SER A 24 7.62 -0.84 -5.91
N SER A 25 6.41 -0.36 -6.26
CA SER A 25 5.78 -0.73 -7.54
C SER A 25 6.22 0.19 -8.66
N ILE A 26 6.99 -0.35 -9.62
CA ILE A 26 7.52 0.42 -10.76
C ILE A 26 6.41 1.04 -11.62
N HIS A 27 5.31 0.31 -11.87
CA HIS A 27 4.19 0.85 -12.64
C HIS A 27 3.45 1.94 -11.88
N HIS A 28 3.28 1.76 -10.57
CA HIS A 28 2.68 2.79 -9.72
C HIS A 28 3.54 4.07 -9.71
N ALA A 29 4.85 3.93 -9.47
CA ALA A 29 5.81 5.02 -9.50
C ALA A 29 5.87 5.73 -10.85
N THR A 30 5.86 4.96 -11.94
CA THR A 30 5.87 5.50 -13.31
C THR A 30 4.60 6.29 -13.56
N ASN A 31 3.41 5.73 -13.34
CA ASN A 31 2.15 6.40 -13.64
C ASN A 31 1.98 7.69 -12.84
N VAL A 32 2.34 7.68 -11.56
CA VAL A 32 2.39 8.89 -10.73
C VAL A 32 3.37 9.88 -11.33
N GLY A 33 4.58 9.45 -11.65
CA GLY A 33 5.59 10.29 -12.27
C GLY A 33 5.16 10.97 -13.56
N ILE A 34 4.45 10.26 -14.45
CA ILE A 34 3.93 10.82 -15.71
C ILE A 34 3.01 12.01 -15.43
N MET A 35 2.13 11.90 -14.45
CA MET A 35 1.19 12.99 -14.10
C MET A 35 1.91 14.27 -13.65
N PHE A 36 3.08 14.14 -13.00
CA PHE A 36 3.79 15.29 -12.43
C PHE A 36 4.95 15.81 -13.30
N ARG A 37 5.60 14.94 -14.06
CA ARG A 37 6.87 15.24 -14.76
C ARG A 37 6.83 14.88 -16.24
N GLY A 38 5.71 14.37 -16.73
CA GLY A 38 5.58 13.85 -18.10
C GLY A 38 6.24 12.49 -18.28
N LYS A 39 6.03 11.90 -19.46
CA LYS A 39 6.41 10.51 -19.74
C LYS A 39 7.91 10.24 -19.71
N GLU A 40 8.71 11.20 -20.16
CA GLU A 40 10.17 11.04 -20.29
C GLU A 40 10.89 11.10 -18.94
N ASN A 41 10.34 11.83 -17.97
CA ASN A 41 10.94 12.06 -16.64
C ASN A 41 10.11 11.42 -15.52
N ALA A 42 9.39 10.34 -15.84
CA ALA A 42 8.46 9.71 -14.91
C ALA A 42 9.15 9.10 -13.68
N LEU A 43 10.30 8.46 -13.85
CA LEU A 43 11.07 7.88 -12.75
C LEU A 43 12.28 8.74 -12.40
N MET A 44 12.50 8.95 -11.10
CA MET A 44 13.71 9.59 -10.59
C MET A 44 14.78 8.51 -10.35
N PRO A 45 16.07 8.84 -10.45
CA PRO A 45 17.16 7.89 -10.25
C PRO A 45 17.43 7.70 -8.75
N ASN A 46 16.58 6.96 -8.04
CA ASN A 46 16.78 6.62 -6.62
C ASN A 46 15.89 5.47 -6.14
#